data_AF-A0A554JR31-F1
#
_entry.id   AF-A0A554JR31-F1
#
_cell.length_a   1.000
_cell.length_b   1.000
_cell.length_c   1.000
_cell.angle_alpha   90.00
_cell.angle_beta   90.00
_cell.angle_gamma   90.00
#
_symmetry.space_group_name_H-M   'P 1'
#
loop_
_entity.id
_entity.type
_entity.pdbx_description
1 polymer ?
#
loop_
_entity_poly.entity_id
_entity_poly.type
_entity_poly.pdbx_seq_one_letter_code
_entity_poly.pdbx_strand_id
1 'polypeptide(L)'
;MSADTLYEGPITMTRKGIGFFSADENAEDLIIPPEWTGHALAGDIVKVAPAGSYRDPSGRMPPRAAGKVVEIVSRARETFVGTLVEENGLTLLSPDYKKMHVPIVILDRGQAQVGYKALVRLASWDADKEYPLGTIEEVIGKAGVHETEMRALALGQGFSSEFPPGVVADAERLEKTGRTTLAEEAANPKRRDFRNVPTCTIDPFDAKDFDDALSVRRIDGGLIEVGVHIADVSFFVRPGT
;
A
#
# COMPACT_ATOMS: atom_id res chain seq x y z
N MET A 1 9.02 12.65 -34.42
CA MET A 1 9.78 12.14 -33.25
C MET A 1 10.84 11.20 -33.79
N SER A 2 12.11 11.43 -33.50
CA SER A 2 13.21 10.56 -33.94
C SER A 2 13.10 9.18 -33.29
N ALA A 3 13.44 8.11 -34.02
CA ALA A 3 13.33 6.73 -33.57
C ALA A 3 14.24 6.38 -32.37
N ASP A 4 15.21 7.24 -32.02
CA ASP A 4 16.19 7.01 -30.95
C ASP A 4 15.85 7.70 -29.62
N THR A 5 14.72 8.40 -29.51
CA THR A 5 14.33 9.07 -28.27
C THR A 5 13.65 8.08 -27.32
N LEU A 6 14.26 7.83 -26.17
CA LEU A 6 13.66 7.08 -25.06
C LEU A 6 13.06 8.03 -24.04
N TYR A 7 11.85 7.73 -23.60
CA TYR A 7 11.18 8.44 -22.52
C TYR A 7 11.10 7.55 -21.30
N GLU A 8 11.33 8.09 -20.11
CA GLU A 8 11.25 7.36 -18.85
C GLU A 8 10.14 7.94 -17.98
N GLY A 9 9.33 7.08 -17.36
CA GLY A 9 8.21 7.52 -16.54
C GLY A 9 7.26 6.40 -16.15
N PRO A 10 6.20 6.72 -15.38
CA PRO A 10 5.22 5.74 -14.95
C PRO A 10 4.31 5.30 -16.10
N ILE A 11 4.12 3.99 -16.26
CA ILE A 11 3.11 3.45 -17.17
C ILE A 11 1.76 3.30 -16.46
N THR A 12 0.68 3.69 -17.12
CA THR A 12 -0.68 3.36 -16.67
C THR A 12 -1.19 2.17 -17.47
N MET A 13 -1.98 1.30 -16.85
CA MET A 13 -2.49 0.10 -17.53
C MET A 13 -3.96 -0.17 -17.26
N THR A 14 -4.60 -0.75 -18.27
CA THR A 14 -5.96 -1.27 -18.21
C THR A 14 -5.97 -2.72 -17.70
N ARG A 15 -7.16 -3.21 -17.33
CA ARG A 15 -7.35 -4.62 -16.95
C ARG A 15 -7.08 -5.61 -18.09
N LYS A 16 -7.00 -5.14 -19.34
CA LYS A 16 -6.71 -5.97 -20.53
C LYS A 16 -5.22 -5.99 -20.89
N GLY A 17 -4.35 -5.38 -20.08
CA GLY A 17 -2.93 -5.30 -20.36
C GLY A 17 -2.53 -4.21 -21.35
N ILE A 18 -3.46 -3.39 -21.86
CA ILE A 18 -3.10 -2.21 -22.67
C ILE A 18 -2.51 -1.15 -21.75
N GLY A 19 -1.33 -0.64 -22.10
CA GLY A 19 -0.63 0.44 -21.41
C GLY A 19 -0.83 1.80 -22.08
N PHE A 20 -0.64 2.86 -21.30
CA PHE A 20 -0.54 4.24 -21.77
C PHE A 20 0.61 4.94 -21.08
N PHE A 21 1.33 5.76 -21.85
CA PHE A 21 2.50 6.47 -21.38
C PHE A 21 2.49 7.92 -21.90
N SER A 22 2.60 8.88 -20.99
CA SER A 22 2.67 10.30 -21.31
C SER A 22 4.14 10.71 -21.47
N ALA A 23 4.54 11.06 -22.70
CA ALA A 23 5.92 11.47 -22.99
C ALA A 23 6.23 12.93 -22.58
N ASP A 24 5.19 13.74 -22.40
CA ASP A 24 5.20 15.15 -22.01
C ASP A 24 3.84 15.47 -21.37
N GLU A 25 3.75 16.42 -20.43
CA GLU A 25 2.50 16.85 -19.78
C GLU A 25 1.47 17.40 -20.78
N ASN A 26 1.91 17.91 -21.93
CA ASN A 26 1.04 18.50 -22.95
C ASN A 26 0.84 17.62 -24.19
N ALA A 27 1.42 16.42 -24.23
CA ALA A 27 1.30 15.51 -25.37
C ALA A 27 0.19 14.48 -25.16
N GLU A 28 -0.41 14.01 -26.26
CA GLU A 28 -1.27 12.83 -26.19
C GLU A 28 -0.47 11.59 -25.78
N ASP A 29 -1.04 10.76 -24.93
CA ASP A 29 -0.40 9.52 -24.49
C ASP A 29 -0.10 8.58 -25.66
N LEU A 30 1.08 7.98 -25.60
CA LEU A 30 1.42 6.81 -26.39
C LEU A 30 0.62 5.61 -25.89
N ILE A 31 -0.11 4.96 -26.79
CA ILE A 31 -0.74 3.67 -26.49
C ILE A 31 0.30 2.55 -26.62
N ILE A 32 0.32 1.65 -25.66
CA ILE A 32 1.24 0.51 -25.62
C ILE A 32 0.39 -0.77 -25.67
N PRO A 33 0.33 -1.45 -26.83
CA PRO A 33 -0.36 -2.72 -26.97
C PRO A 33 0.19 -3.77 -26.00
N PRO A 34 -0.61 -4.76 -25.56
CA PRO A 34 -0.17 -5.77 -24.59
C PRO A 34 1.15 -6.45 -24.95
N GLU A 35 1.34 -6.79 -26.23
CA GLU A 35 2.54 -7.41 -26.78
C GLU A 35 3.80 -6.53 -26.70
N TRP A 36 3.63 -5.22 -26.48
CA TRP A 36 4.71 -4.21 -26.42
C TRP A 36 4.91 -3.63 -25.02
N THR A 37 4.19 -4.15 -24.02
CA THR A 37 4.35 -3.72 -22.62
C THR A 37 5.59 -4.31 -21.95
N GLY A 38 6.17 -5.37 -22.50
CA GLY A 38 7.31 -6.06 -21.89
C GLY A 38 7.00 -6.59 -20.49
N HIS A 39 5.75 -6.98 -20.23
CA HIS A 39 5.26 -7.41 -18.91
C HIS A 39 5.31 -6.33 -17.82
N ALA A 40 5.27 -5.06 -18.22
CA ALA A 40 5.08 -3.97 -17.29
C ALA A 40 3.73 -4.11 -16.55
N LEU A 41 3.67 -3.56 -15.34
CA LEU A 41 2.48 -3.48 -14.52
C LEU A 41 2.11 -2.01 -14.29
N ALA A 42 0.85 -1.78 -13.92
CA ALA A 42 0.37 -0.43 -13.67
C ALA A 42 1.19 0.25 -12.56
N GLY A 43 1.78 1.40 -12.89
CA GLY A 43 2.61 2.22 -12.02
C GLY A 43 4.11 1.98 -12.17
N ASP A 44 4.54 0.91 -12.86
CA ASP A 44 5.97 0.65 -13.08
C ASP A 44 6.63 1.84 -13.77
N ILE A 45 7.87 2.16 -13.36
CA ILE A 45 8.70 3.11 -14.10
C ILE A 45 9.34 2.35 -15.24
N VAL A 46 9.07 2.81 -16.47
CA VAL A 46 9.49 2.15 -17.70
C VAL A 46 10.22 3.12 -18.61
N LYS A 47 11.08 2.59 -19.47
CA LYS A 47 11.56 3.30 -20.65
C LYS A 47 10.73 2.89 -21.86
N VAL A 48 10.24 3.88 -22.60
CA VAL A 48 9.39 3.71 -23.78
C VAL A 48 10.04 4.34 -25.00
N ALA A 49 10.10 3.58 -26.09
CA ALA A 49 10.46 4.06 -27.41
C ALA A 49 9.19 4.28 -28.25
N PRO A 50 9.06 5.39 -29.01
CA PRO A 50 7.99 5.55 -29.99
C PRO A 50 8.01 4.41 -31.02
N ALA A 51 6.84 3.82 -31.29
CA ALA A 51 6.67 2.63 -32.12
C ALA A 51 5.61 2.84 -33.22
N GLY A 52 5.63 4.03 -33.84
CA GLY A 52 4.73 4.37 -34.94
C GLY A 52 3.29 4.64 -34.47
N SER A 53 2.32 3.97 -35.09
CA SER A 53 0.90 4.16 -34.80
C SER A 53 0.19 2.84 -34.55
N TYR A 54 -0.64 2.79 -33.52
CA TYR A 54 -1.51 1.67 -33.21
C TYR A 54 -2.87 1.87 -33.86
N ARG A 55 -3.40 0.78 -34.44
CA ARG A 55 -4.75 0.72 -34.97
C ARG A 55 -5.51 -0.33 -34.19
N ASP A 56 -6.59 0.08 -33.54
CA ASP A 56 -7.47 -0.84 -32.82
C ASP A 56 -8.08 -1.87 -33.80
N PRO A 57 -7.84 -3.18 -33.61
CA PRO A 57 -8.42 -4.22 -34.46
C PRO A 57 -9.94 -4.20 -34.50
N SER A 58 -10.59 -3.68 -33.44
CA SER A 58 -12.05 -3.58 -33.38
C SER A 58 -12.62 -2.33 -34.08
N GLY A 59 -11.75 -1.41 -34.54
CA GLY A 59 -12.12 -0.19 -35.24
C GLY A 59 -12.88 0.84 -34.39
N ARG A 60 -12.92 0.66 -33.07
CA ARG A 60 -13.66 1.55 -32.15
C ARG A 60 -12.86 2.79 -31.78
N MET A 61 -11.54 2.71 -31.86
CA MET A 61 -10.64 3.84 -31.57
C MET A 61 -9.93 4.32 -32.85
N PRO A 62 -9.75 5.64 -33.02
CA PRO A 62 -8.94 6.17 -34.11
C PRO A 62 -7.48 5.72 -33.95
N PRO A 63 -6.69 5.74 -35.04
CA PRO A 63 -5.25 5.48 -34.94
C PRO A 63 -4.59 6.46 -33.96
N ARG A 64 -3.78 5.94 -33.04
CA ARG A 64 -3.04 6.73 -32.05
C ARG A 64 -1.55 6.48 -32.16
N ALA A 65 -0.74 7.44 -31.73
CA ALA A 65 0.70 7.23 -31.60
C ALA A 65 0.97 6.08 -30.62
N ALA A 66 1.83 5.15 -31.02
CA ALA A 66 2.15 3.97 -30.23
C ALA A 66 3.53 4.05 -29.61
N GLY A 67 3.71 3.38 -28.48
CA GLY A 67 4.99 3.18 -27.82
C GLY A 67 5.27 1.70 -27.57
N LYS A 68 6.53 1.37 -27.37
CA LYS A 68 6.99 0.05 -26.91
C LYS A 68 7.87 0.22 -25.69
N VAL A 69 7.56 -0.54 -24.64
CA VAL A 69 8.42 -0.63 -23.45
C VAL A 69 9.70 -1.36 -23.86
N VAL A 70 10.84 -0.71 -23.62
CA VAL A 70 12.17 -1.30 -23.86
C VAL A 70 12.78 -1.84 -22.58
N GLU A 71 12.40 -1.28 -21.43
CA GLU A 71 12.96 -1.62 -20.12
C GLU A 71 11.96 -1.28 -19.01
N ILE A 72 11.87 -2.12 -17.99
CA ILE A 72 11.20 -1.81 -16.72
C ILE A 72 12.30 -1.40 -15.74
N VAL A 73 12.36 -0.10 -15.43
CA VAL A 73 13.39 0.51 -14.57
C VAL A 73 13.12 0.18 -13.11
N SER A 74 11.86 0.27 -12.68
CA SER A 74 11.46 -0.14 -11.33
C SER A 74 10.00 -0.59 -11.29
N ARG A 75 9.74 -1.63 -10.49
CA ARG A 75 8.38 -2.13 -10.24
C ARG A 75 7.69 -1.25 -9.21
N ALA A 76 6.44 -0.88 -9.46
CA ALA A 76 5.63 -0.18 -8.46
C ALA A 76 5.08 -1.12 -7.38
N ARG A 77 4.98 -2.41 -7.69
CA ARG A 77 4.46 -3.44 -6.78
C ARG A 77 5.13 -4.77 -7.06
N GLU A 78 5.67 -5.37 -6.00
CA GLU A 78 6.32 -6.69 -6.06
C GLU A 78 5.52 -7.79 -5.35
N THR A 79 4.59 -7.41 -4.48
CA THR A 79 3.76 -8.35 -3.73
C THR A 79 2.28 -8.22 -4.07
N PHE A 80 1.59 -9.35 -4.10
CA PHE A 80 0.20 -9.45 -4.51
C PHE A 80 -0.55 -10.35 -3.55
N VAL A 81 -1.69 -9.85 -3.09
CA VAL A 81 -2.67 -10.67 -2.37
C VAL A 81 -3.69 -11.21 -3.36
N GLY A 82 -4.08 -12.46 -3.17
CA GLY A 82 -5.07 -13.12 -4.00
C GLY A 82 -5.50 -14.45 -3.43
N THR A 83 -6.34 -15.16 -4.18
CA THR A 83 -6.82 -16.49 -3.80
C THR A 83 -6.04 -17.56 -4.58
N LEU A 84 -5.56 -18.58 -3.88
CA LEU A 84 -4.93 -19.74 -4.51
C LEU A 84 -5.99 -20.57 -5.23
N VAL A 85 -5.78 -20.81 -6.52
CA VAL A 85 -6.64 -21.62 -7.39
C VAL A 85 -5.78 -22.68 -8.08
N GLU A 86 -6.42 -23.74 -8.59
CA GLU A 86 -5.74 -24.77 -9.38
C GLU A 86 -6.36 -24.80 -10.78
N GLU A 87 -5.53 -24.62 -11.80
CA GLU A 87 -5.94 -24.66 -13.21
C GLU A 87 -4.90 -25.44 -14.01
N ASN A 88 -5.35 -26.39 -14.83
CA ASN A 88 -4.48 -27.22 -15.68
C ASN A 88 -3.32 -27.92 -14.93
N GLY A 89 -3.52 -28.27 -13.65
CA GLY A 89 -2.50 -28.89 -12.80
C GLY A 89 -1.46 -27.92 -12.23
N LEU A 90 -1.60 -26.62 -12.48
CA LEU A 90 -0.78 -25.56 -11.89
C LEU A 90 -1.52 -24.92 -10.72
N THR A 91 -0.79 -24.61 -9.65
CA THR A 91 -1.30 -23.72 -8.59
C THR A 91 -1.03 -22.28 -8.97
N LEU A 92 -2.08 -21.47 -9.00
CA LEU A 92 -2.05 -20.06 -9.39
C LEU A 92 -2.54 -19.20 -8.23
N LEU A 93 -2.02 -17.99 -8.11
CA LEU A 93 -2.69 -16.92 -7.37
C LEU A 93 -3.58 -16.14 -8.33
N SER A 94 -4.88 -16.12 -8.05
CA SER A 94 -5.84 -15.18 -8.66
C SER A 94 -5.80 -13.86 -7.89
N PRO A 95 -5.23 -12.77 -8.45
CA PRO A 95 -4.98 -11.55 -7.69
C PRO A 95 -6.27 -10.78 -7.36
N ASP A 96 -6.34 -10.22 -6.16
CA ASP A 96 -7.42 -9.29 -5.79
C ASP A 96 -7.25 -7.94 -6.49
N TYR A 97 -5.99 -7.53 -6.70
CA TYR A 97 -5.65 -6.29 -7.38
C TYR A 97 -5.98 -6.38 -8.88
N LYS A 98 -7.11 -5.80 -9.28
CA LYS A 98 -7.66 -5.92 -10.65
C LYS A 98 -6.81 -5.33 -11.78
N LYS A 99 -5.75 -4.57 -11.46
CA LYS A 99 -4.79 -4.08 -12.46
C LYS A 99 -3.65 -5.09 -12.72
N MET A 100 -3.48 -6.08 -11.85
CA MET A 100 -2.74 -7.29 -12.19
C MET A 100 -3.61 -8.09 -13.16
N HIS A 101 -3.23 -8.11 -14.44
CA HIS A 101 -4.07 -8.58 -15.53
C HIS A 101 -3.91 -10.07 -15.86
N VAL A 102 -2.97 -10.74 -15.17
CA VAL A 102 -2.71 -12.18 -15.28
C VAL A 102 -2.62 -12.83 -13.90
N PRO A 103 -2.91 -14.13 -13.77
CA PRO A 103 -2.59 -14.88 -12.56
C PRO A 103 -1.07 -15.00 -12.36
N ILE A 104 -0.66 -15.36 -11.14
CA ILE A 104 0.75 -15.64 -10.81
C ILE A 104 0.91 -17.14 -10.55
N VAL A 105 1.81 -17.81 -11.25
CA VAL A 105 2.09 -19.23 -11.04
C VAL A 105 2.92 -19.40 -9.76
N ILE A 106 2.50 -20.32 -8.89
CA ILE A 106 3.18 -20.59 -7.62
C ILE A 106 4.22 -21.69 -7.81
N LEU A 107 5.49 -21.36 -7.56
CA LEU A 107 6.63 -22.27 -7.69
C LEU A 107 6.56 -23.45 -6.71
N ASP A 108 6.28 -23.13 -5.45
CA ASP A 108 6.08 -24.10 -4.37
C ASP A 108 4.90 -23.64 -3.51
N ARG A 109 3.86 -24.47 -3.48
CA ARG A 109 2.68 -24.20 -2.65
C ARG A 109 2.85 -24.63 -1.20
N GLY A 110 3.85 -25.47 -0.90
CA GLY A 110 4.04 -26.08 0.41
C GLY A 110 2.74 -26.70 0.94
N GLN A 111 2.31 -26.24 2.11
CA GLN A 111 1.06 -26.67 2.77
C GLN A 111 -0.14 -25.76 2.47
N ALA A 112 0.03 -24.73 1.62
CA ALA A 112 -1.04 -23.81 1.30
C ALA A 112 -2.16 -24.52 0.53
N GLN A 113 -3.40 -24.30 0.95
CA GLN A 113 -4.57 -24.95 0.37
C GLN A 113 -5.21 -24.08 -0.71
N VAL A 114 -5.75 -24.73 -1.74
CA VAL A 114 -6.60 -24.07 -2.74
C VAL A 114 -7.83 -23.46 -2.05
N GLY A 115 -8.23 -22.27 -2.49
CA GLY A 115 -9.29 -21.47 -1.89
C GLY A 115 -8.86 -20.61 -0.70
N TYR A 116 -7.57 -20.61 -0.34
CA TYR A 116 -7.03 -19.72 0.68
C TYR A 116 -6.49 -18.43 0.05
N LYS A 117 -6.57 -17.34 0.82
CA LYS A 117 -5.88 -16.10 0.53
C LYS A 117 -4.42 -16.22 0.90
N ALA A 118 -3.55 -15.71 0.04
CA ALA A 118 -2.11 -15.69 0.24
C ALA A 118 -1.52 -14.36 -0.22
N LEU A 119 -0.43 -13.95 0.42
CA LEU A 119 0.48 -12.91 -0.04
C LEU A 119 1.61 -13.58 -0.80
N VAL A 120 1.83 -13.15 -2.05
CA VAL A 120 2.83 -13.72 -2.96
C VAL A 120 3.74 -12.62 -3.44
N ARG A 121 5.05 -12.86 -3.39
CA ARG A 121 6.05 -12.02 -4.06
C ARG A 121 6.30 -12.53 -5.48
N LEU A 122 6.33 -11.60 -6.43
CA LEU A 122 6.73 -11.86 -7.80
C LEU A 122 8.20 -12.29 -7.84
N ALA A 123 8.51 -13.42 -8.47
CA ALA A 123 9.86 -13.96 -8.57
C ALA A 123 10.50 -13.64 -9.93
N SER A 124 9.90 -14.12 -11.02
CA SER A 124 10.36 -13.84 -12.39
C SER A 124 9.20 -13.78 -13.36
N TRP A 125 9.40 -13.10 -14.49
CA TRP A 125 8.45 -13.07 -15.59
C TRP A 125 9.20 -13.02 -16.91
N ASP A 126 9.64 -14.19 -17.36
CA ASP A 126 10.43 -14.32 -18.58
C ASP A 126 9.61 -13.91 -19.81
N ALA A 127 10.27 -13.35 -20.83
CA ALA A 127 9.62 -12.74 -21.98
C ALA A 127 8.78 -13.72 -22.83
N ASP A 128 9.06 -15.02 -22.76
CA ASP A 128 8.33 -16.08 -23.46
C ASP A 128 7.17 -16.68 -22.63
N LYS A 129 6.96 -16.21 -21.40
CA LYS A 129 5.94 -16.74 -20.49
C LYS A 129 4.74 -15.83 -20.40
N GLU A 130 3.56 -16.44 -20.50
CA GLU A 130 2.28 -15.76 -20.35
C GLU A 130 2.07 -15.27 -18.91
N TYR A 131 2.46 -16.09 -17.91
CA TYR A 131 2.27 -15.80 -16.50
C TYR A 131 3.61 -15.69 -15.77
N PRO A 132 3.73 -14.74 -14.82
CA PRO A 132 4.88 -14.68 -13.95
C PRO A 132 4.89 -15.85 -12.95
N LEU A 133 6.08 -16.13 -12.45
CA LEU A 133 6.31 -17.01 -11.31
C LEU A 133 6.31 -16.19 -10.02
N GLY A 134 5.84 -16.78 -8.92
CA GLY A 134 5.83 -16.17 -7.61
C GLY A 134 6.03 -17.17 -6.48
N THR A 135 6.41 -16.63 -5.33
CA THR A 135 6.64 -17.38 -4.09
C THR A 135 5.67 -16.89 -3.04
N ILE A 136 5.01 -17.83 -2.34
CA ILE A 136 4.15 -17.49 -1.21
C ILE A 136 5.02 -16.97 -0.07
N GLU A 137 4.77 -15.72 0.36
CA GLU A 137 5.38 -15.16 1.57
C GLU A 137 4.53 -15.49 2.80
N GLU A 138 3.20 -15.46 2.64
CA GLU A 138 2.29 -15.66 3.75
C GLU A 138 0.98 -16.32 3.30
N VAL A 139 0.49 -17.31 4.06
CA VAL A 139 -0.87 -17.84 3.92
C VAL A 139 -1.76 -17.11 4.93
N ILE A 140 -2.70 -16.32 4.43
CA ILE A 140 -3.50 -15.40 5.25
C ILE A 140 -4.66 -16.15 5.91
N GLY A 141 -5.33 -17.05 5.18
CA GLY A 141 -6.48 -17.81 5.69
C GLY A 141 -7.46 -18.21 4.59
N LYS A 142 -8.60 -18.80 4.97
CA LYS A 142 -9.62 -19.26 4.01
C LYS A 142 -10.36 -18.07 3.39
N ALA A 143 -10.49 -18.03 2.07
CA ALA A 143 -11.22 -16.95 1.39
C ALA A 143 -12.70 -16.91 1.83
N GLY A 144 -13.25 -15.70 1.93
CA GLY A 144 -14.61 -15.43 2.39
C GLY A 144 -14.79 -15.35 3.92
N VAL A 145 -13.75 -15.64 4.71
CA VAL A 145 -13.78 -15.39 6.17
C VAL A 145 -13.50 -13.91 6.44
N HIS A 146 -14.34 -13.26 7.24
CA HIS A 146 -14.29 -11.80 7.46
C HIS A 146 -12.89 -11.29 7.89
N GLU A 147 -12.29 -11.90 8.91
CA GLU A 147 -10.96 -11.53 9.40
C GLU A 147 -9.87 -11.73 8.32
N THR A 148 -9.96 -12.81 7.55
CA THR A 148 -9.05 -13.08 6.44
C THR A 148 -9.17 -12.03 5.33
N GLU A 149 -10.40 -11.65 4.93
CA GLU A 149 -10.60 -10.62 3.90
C GLU A 149 -10.12 -9.25 4.38
N MET A 150 -10.36 -8.88 5.64
CA MET A 150 -9.87 -7.63 6.22
C MET A 150 -8.33 -7.57 6.19
N ARG A 151 -7.67 -8.65 6.61
CA ARG A 151 -6.21 -8.73 6.60
C ARG A 151 -5.64 -8.74 5.18
N ALA A 152 -6.29 -9.47 4.26
CA ALA A 152 -5.95 -9.49 2.85
C ALA A 152 -6.02 -8.10 2.20
N LEU A 153 -7.05 -7.31 2.53
CA LEU A 153 -7.19 -5.94 2.06
C LEU A 153 -6.06 -5.03 2.59
N ALA A 154 -5.74 -5.12 3.88
CA ALA A 154 -4.66 -4.34 4.50
C ALA A 154 -3.31 -4.65 3.84
N LEU A 155 -2.94 -5.93 3.76
CA LEU A 155 -1.71 -6.40 3.12
C LEU A 155 -1.67 -6.02 1.63
N GLY A 156 -2.81 -6.10 0.93
CA GLY A 156 -2.92 -5.72 -0.47
C GLY A 156 -2.73 -4.23 -0.76
N GLN A 157 -2.82 -3.37 0.26
CA GLN A 157 -2.46 -1.95 0.19
C GLN A 157 -1.04 -1.65 0.71
N GLY A 158 -0.29 -2.68 1.12
CA GLY A 158 1.06 -2.53 1.67
C GLY A 158 1.09 -2.23 3.18
N PHE A 159 -0.03 -2.36 3.88
CA PHE A 159 -0.04 -2.28 5.34
C PHE A 159 0.39 -3.62 5.94
N SER A 160 1.47 -3.61 6.71
CA SER A 160 1.82 -4.74 7.57
C SER A 160 0.91 -4.72 8.80
N SER A 161 0.36 -5.89 9.17
CA SER A 161 -0.33 -6.05 10.46
C SER A 161 0.65 -6.18 11.64
N GLU A 162 1.94 -6.39 11.36
CA GLU A 162 2.96 -6.60 12.39
C GLU A 162 3.83 -5.35 12.57
N PHE A 163 4.06 -4.98 13.82
CA PHE A 163 5.03 -3.97 14.20
C PHE A 163 6.45 -4.57 14.24
N PRO A 164 7.49 -3.80 13.86
CA PRO A 164 8.87 -4.25 13.97
C PRO A 164 9.20 -4.69 15.40
N PRO A 165 10.09 -5.69 15.60
CA PRO A 165 10.43 -6.19 16.94
C PRO A 165 10.90 -5.10 17.92
N GLY A 166 11.64 -4.10 17.42
CA GLY A 166 12.06 -2.95 18.22
C GLY A 166 10.89 -2.10 18.73
N VAL A 167 9.87 -1.89 17.91
CA VAL A 167 8.65 -1.14 18.29
C VAL A 167 7.87 -1.91 19.35
N VAL A 168 7.73 -3.23 19.19
CA VAL A 168 7.07 -4.09 20.18
C VAL A 168 7.82 -4.06 21.51
N ALA A 169 9.14 -4.21 21.48
CA ALA A 169 9.97 -4.15 22.68
C ALA A 169 9.89 -2.78 23.39
N ASP A 170 9.82 -1.69 22.63
CA ASP A 170 9.63 -0.34 23.16
C ASP A 170 8.27 -0.17 23.84
N ALA A 171 7.20 -0.67 23.22
CA ALA A 171 5.86 -0.67 23.80
C ALA A 171 5.81 -1.50 25.10
N GLU A 172 6.36 -2.71 25.11
CA GLU A 172 6.43 -3.56 26.31
C GLU A 172 7.25 -2.92 27.43
N ARG A 173 8.32 -2.19 27.09
CA ARG A 173 9.11 -1.43 28.07
C ARG A 173 8.25 -0.31 28.67
N LEU A 174 7.54 0.45 27.83
CA LEU A 174 6.64 1.52 28.28
C LEU A 174 5.51 1.01 29.17
N GLU A 175 4.97 -0.18 28.90
CA GLU A 175 3.98 -0.81 29.78
C GLU A 175 4.54 -1.03 31.20
N LYS A 176 5.81 -1.43 31.30
CA LYS A 176 6.48 -1.70 32.59
C LYS A 176 6.94 -0.41 33.30
N THR A 177 7.48 0.56 32.55
CA THR A 177 8.16 1.73 33.13
C THR A 177 7.36 3.03 33.02
N GLY A 178 6.35 3.10 32.16
CA GLY A 178 5.67 4.33 31.77
C GLY A 178 5.01 5.07 32.93
N ARG A 179 4.47 4.34 33.92
CA ARG A 179 3.90 4.96 35.13
C ARG A 179 4.96 5.75 35.91
N THR A 180 6.17 5.20 36.06
CA THR A 180 7.28 5.87 36.74
C THR A 180 7.76 7.07 35.91
N THR A 181 7.91 6.89 34.60
CA THR A 181 8.30 7.97 33.68
C THR A 181 7.32 9.15 33.73
N LEU A 182 6.01 8.89 33.76
CA LEU A 182 4.98 9.93 33.90
C LEU A 182 5.04 10.65 35.26
N ALA A 183 5.35 9.94 36.35
CA ALA A 183 5.47 10.55 37.67
C ALA A 183 6.67 11.51 37.75
N GLU A 184 7.81 11.11 37.19
CA GLU A 184 9.00 11.96 37.09
C GLU A 184 8.73 13.20 36.22
N GLU A 185 8.11 12.98 35.06
CA GLU A 185 7.83 14.05 34.11
C GLU A 185 6.76 15.04 34.64
N ALA A 186 5.85 14.60 35.51
CA ALA A 186 4.90 15.47 36.21
C ALA A 186 5.60 16.43 37.21
N ALA A 187 6.82 16.13 37.65
CA ALA A 187 7.63 17.03 38.48
C ALA A 187 8.46 18.03 37.66
N ASN A 188 8.46 17.92 36.33
CA ASN A 188 9.20 18.80 35.44
C ASN A 188 8.61 20.21 35.45
N PRO A 189 9.37 21.26 35.84
CA PRO A 189 8.85 22.63 35.93
C PRO A 189 8.47 23.24 34.58
N LYS A 190 8.87 22.62 33.45
CA LYS A 190 8.42 23.03 32.10
C LYS A 190 7.01 22.57 31.78
N ARG A 191 6.45 21.62 32.54
CA ARG A 191 5.06 21.18 32.39
C ARG A 191 4.16 21.96 33.33
N ARG A 192 3.11 22.54 32.76
CA ARG A 192 2.08 23.22 33.55
C ARG A 192 1.12 22.17 34.12
N ASP A 193 0.86 22.23 35.42
CA ASP A 193 -0.03 21.28 36.10
C ASP A 193 -1.50 21.64 35.90
N PHE A 194 -2.25 20.76 35.23
CA PHE A 194 -3.69 20.86 35.00
C PHE A 194 -4.50 19.79 35.75
N ARG A 195 -3.89 18.98 36.62
CA ARG A 195 -4.57 17.83 37.27
C ARG A 195 -5.77 18.23 38.13
N ASN A 196 -5.82 19.47 38.61
CA ASN A 196 -6.94 20.01 39.39
C ASN A 196 -8.01 20.74 38.55
N VAL A 197 -7.87 20.74 37.22
CA VAL A 197 -8.85 21.34 36.31
C VAL A 197 -9.81 20.24 35.82
N PRO A 198 -11.13 20.38 36.02
CA PRO A 198 -12.11 19.42 35.49
C PRO A 198 -11.96 19.29 33.97
N THR A 199 -11.64 18.07 33.53
CA THR A 199 -11.30 17.76 32.15
C THR A 199 -12.02 16.47 31.75
N CYS A 200 -12.57 16.42 30.54
CA CYS A 200 -13.28 15.25 30.01
C CYS A 200 -12.95 15.01 28.53
N THR A 201 -13.19 13.79 28.06
CA THR A 201 -13.13 13.39 26.65
C THR A 201 -14.56 13.13 26.16
N ILE A 202 -14.81 13.18 24.85
CA ILE A 202 -16.13 12.95 24.25
C ILE A 202 -15.97 12.05 23.04
N ASP A 203 -16.11 10.74 23.26
CA ASP A 203 -15.73 9.70 22.30
C ASP A 203 -16.85 8.66 22.10
N PRO A 204 -16.79 7.86 21.02
CA PRO A 204 -17.59 6.65 20.88
C PRO A 204 -17.44 5.71 22.09
N PHE A 205 -18.50 4.95 22.39
CA PHE A 205 -18.52 4.07 23.56
C PHE A 205 -17.44 2.98 23.54
N ASP A 206 -17.02 2.55 22.36
CA ASP A 206 -16.02 1.52 22.12
C ASP A 206 -14.60 2.06 21.90
N ALA A 207 -14.40 3.38 21.98
CA ALA A 207 -13.09 4.00 21.88
C ALA A 207 -12.17 3.58 23.04
N LYS A 208 -10.88 3.42 22.74
CA LYS A 208 -9.84 3.02 23.73
C LYS A 208 -8.63 3.96 23.73
N ASP A 209 -8.59 4.85 22.75
CA ASP A 209 -7.51 5.74 22.36
C ASP A 209 -8.02 7.19 22.47
N PHE A 210 -8.03 7.71 23.69
CA PHE A 210 -8.48 9.07 23.97
C PHE A 210 -7.35 10.07 23.72
N ASP A 211 -7.27 10.58 22.50
CA ASP A 211 -6.19 11.46 22.04
C ASP A 211 -6.38 12.93 22.45
N ASP A 212 -7.62 13.35 22.71
CA ASP A 212 -7.94 14.71 23.10
C ASP A 212 -8.88 14.79 24.30
N ALA A 213 -8.76 15.88 25.06
CA ALA A 213 -9.62 16.20 26.17
C ALA A 213 -9.89 17.70 26.25
N LEU A 214 -11.01 18.06 26.85
CA LEU A 214 -11.50 19.43 26.97
C LEU A 214 -11.68 19.82 28.42
N SER A 215 -11.29 21.06 28.73
CA SER A 215 -11.64 21.70 30.00
C SER A 215 -12.23 23.08 29.74
N VAL A 216 -13.27 23.45 30.50
CA VAL A 216 -13.89 24.78 30.40
C VAL A 216 -14.04 25.35 31.80
N ARG A 217 -13.50 26.56 32.02
CA ARG A 217 -13.66 27.29 33.29
C ARG A 217 -13.89 28.78 33.08
N ARG A 218 -14.72 29.36 33.93
CA ARG A 218 -14.86 30.82 34.02
C ARG A 218 -13.64 31.39 34.73
N ILE A 219 -13.14 32.50 34.23
CA ILE A 219 -12.04 33.27 34.82
C ILE A 219 -12.49 34.73 35.01
N ASP A 220 -11.61 35.56 35.58
CA ASP A 220 -11.91 36.96 35.88
C ASP A 220 -12.33 37.76 34.64
N GLY A 221 -13.09 38.84 34.88
CA GLY A 221 -13.60 39.70 33.80
C GLY A 221 -14.75 39.07 33.00
N GLY A 222 -15.37 38.00 33.50
CA GLY A 222 -16.46 37.30 32.80
C GLY A 222 -15.99 36.49 31.60
N LEU A 223 -14.68 36.28 31.48
CA LEU A 223 -14.08 35.49 30.40
C LEU A 223 -14.16 33.99 30.69
N ILE A 224 -14.03 33.20 29.63
CA ILE A 224 -14.01 31.72 29.70
C ILE A 224 -12.66 31.26 29.16
N GLU A 225 -11.97 30.44 29.95
CA GLU A 225 -10.81 29.68 29.48
C GLU A 225 -11.29 28.32 28.95
N VAL A 226 -10.94 28.03 27.71
CA VAL A 226 -11.14 26.72 27.07
C VAL A 226 -9.77 26.10 26.85
N GLY A 227 -9.55 24.95 27.47
CA GLY A 227 -8.35 24.13 27.28
C GLY A 227 -8.65 22.99 26.32
N VAL A 228 -7.80 22.85 25.31
CA VAL A 228 -7.75 21.67 24.43
C VAL A 228 -6.45 20.95 24.77
N HIS A 229 -6.58 19.74 25.32
CA HIS A 229 -5.47 18.93 25.82
C HIS A 229 -5.28 17.76 24.86
N ILE A 230 -4.12 17.66 24.21
CA ILE A 230 -3.82 16.59 23.26
C ILE A 230 -2.78 15.66 23.87
N ALA A 231 -2.90 14.35 23.61
CA ALA A 231 -1.91 13.36 24.00
C ALA A 231 -0.52 13.74 23.47
N ASP A 232 0.47 13.81 24.38
CA ASP A 232 1.85 14.16 24.05
C ASP A 232 2.60 12.94 23.49
N VAL A 233 2.16 12.42 22.34
CA VAL A 233 2.76 11.24 21.68
C VAL A 233 4.25 11.47 21.40
N SER A 234 4.63 12.71 21.08
CA SER A 234 6.01 13.12 20.79
C SER A 234 6.98 12.95 21.97
N PHE A 235 6.44 12.87 23.20
CA PHE A 235 7.23 12.57 24.37
C PHE A 235 7.75 11.12 24.36
N PHE A 236 6.95 10.19 23.84
CA PHE A 236 7.25 8.76 23.79
C PHE A 236 7.89 8.33 22.47
N VAL A 237 7.44 8.88 21.35
CA VAL A 237 7.96 8.57 20.01
C VAL A 237 8.93 9.66 19.59
N ARG A 238 10.23 9.34 19.55
CA ARG A 238 11.30 10.32 19.26
C ARG A 238 11.80 10.17 17.82
N PRO A 239 12.30 11.24 17.19
CA PRO A 239 12.91 11.13 15.88
C PRO A 239 14.09 10.15 15.89
N GLY A 240 14.09 9.19 14.96
CA GLY A 240 15.16 8.20 14.80
C GLY A 240 15.07 6.99 15.73
N THR A 241 13.98 6.82 16.47
CA THR A 241 13.66 5.59 17.23
C THR A 241 12.66 4.73 16.48
#